data_AF-A0A966KPK0-F1
#
_entry.id   AF-A0A966KPK0-F1
#
_cell.length_a   1.000
_cell.length_b   1.000
_cell.length_c   1.000
_cell.angle_alpha   90.00
_cell.angle_beta   90.00
_cell.angle_gamma   90.00
#
_symmetry.space_group_name_H-M   'P 1'
#
loop_
_entity.id
_entity.type
_entity.pdbx_description
1 polymer ?
#
loop_
_entity_poly.entity_id
_entity_poly.type
_entity_poly.pdbx_seq_one_letter_code
_entity_poly.pdbx_strand_id
1 'polypeptide(L)'
;EAMEFLFGNTFNKLGLDAKTKLFLTLAGILAQGMQSEQVLRQTIRHLREAEVSAENISEAIMLLSLFSGPLVTTKALKITNEISEELKDS
;
A
#
# COMPACT_ATOMS: atom_id res chain seq x y z
N GLU A 1 8.24 11.14 12.05
CA GLU A 1 8.77 10.22 13.08
C GLU A 1 8.29 8.77 12.91
N ALA A 2 6.97 8.48 12.90
CA ALA A 2 6.49 7.10 12.73
C ALA A 2 6.92 6.43 11.42
N MET A 3 7.02 7.16 10.30
CA MET A 3 7.48 6.60 9.03
C MET A 3 8.97 6.24 9.02
N GLU A 4 9.85 7.04 9.60
CA GLU A 4 11.26 6.64 9.77
C GLU A 4 11.40 5.45 10.73
N PHE A 5 10.58 5.40 11.78
CA PHE A 5 10.62 4.32 12.76
C PHE A 5 10.17 2.98 12.18
N LEU A 6 9.07 2.96 11.41
CA LEU A 6 8.52 1.72 10.83
C LEU A 6 9.15 1.35 9.49
N PHE A 7 9.54 2.33 8.67
CA PHE A 7 9.95 2.13 7.28
C PHE A 7 11.37 2.60 6.96
N GLY A 8 12.07 3.28 7.88
CA GLY A 8 13.46 3.65 7.73
C GLY A 8 14.43 2.46 7.88
N ASN A 9 15.67 2.63 7.40
CA ASN A 9 16.75 1.65 7.55
C ASN A 9 17.56 1.83 8.84
N THR A 10 17.13 2.73 9.73
CA THR A 10 17.85 3.18 10.92
C THR A 10 18.18 2.04 11.89
N PHE A 11 17.35 1.01 11.95
CA PHE A 11 17.53 -0.13 12.86
C PHE A 11 18.28 -1.33 12.24
N ASN A 12 18.36 -1.46 10.91
CA ASN A 12 19.10 -2.56 10.27
C ASN A 12 19.53 -2.16 8.84
N LYS A 13 20.83 -1.91 8.64
CA LYS A 13 21.41 -1.55 7.32
C LYS A 13 21.29 -2.69 6.28
N LEU A 14 21.03 -3.92 6.72
CA LEU A 14 20.74 -5.09 5.88
C LEU A 14 19.24 -5.45 5.86
N GLY A 15 18.39 -4.61 6.46
CA GLY A 15 16.95 -4.83 6.52
C GLY A 15 16.23 -4.51 5.21
N LEU A 16 14.94 -4.85 5.16
CA LEU A 16 14.08 -4.50 4.03
C LEU A 16 14.04 -2.98 3.84
N ASP A 17 14.06 -2.55 2.58
CA ASP A 17 13.89 -1.14 2.23
C ASP A 17 12.45 -0.66 2.51
N ALA A 18 12.26 0.66 2.50
CA ALA A 18 10.97 1.28 2.81
C ALA A 18 9.86 0.81 1.86
N LYS A 19 10.17 0.66 0.56
CA LYS A 19 9.22 0.22 -0.47
C LYS A 19 8.73 -1.20 -0.21
N THR A 20 9.63 -2.13 0.10
CA THR A 20 9.26 -3.51 0.43
C THR A 20 8.42 -3.58 1.69
N LYS A 21 8.78 -2.82 2.72
CA LYS A 21 7.99 -2.75 3.97
C LYS A 21 6.58 -2.18 3.72
N LEU A 22 6.44 -1.19 2.84
CA LEU A 22 5.13 -0.64 2.46
C LEU A 22 4.28 -1.67 1.72
N PHE A 23 4.86 -2.44 0.79
CA PHE A 23 4.14 -3.55 0.14
C PHE A 23 3.74 -4.65 1.12
N LEU A 24 4.59 -5.00 2.08
CA LEU A 24 4.22 -5.94 3.15
C LEU A 24 3.10 -5.40 4.03
N THR A 25 3.09 -4.10 4.29
CA THR A 25 2.01 -3.42 5.02
C THR A 25 0.69 -3.50 4.24
N LEU A 26 0.72 -3.19 2.94
CA LEU A 26 -0.42 -3.34 2.03
C LEU A 26 -0.95 -4.78 2.06
N ALA A 27 -0.06 -5.77 1.98
CA ALA A 27 -0.42 -7.19 2.05
C ALA A 27 -1.11 -7.56 3.37
N GLY A 28 -0.56 -7.11 4.51
CA GLY A 28 -1.16 -7.33 5.81
C GLY A 28 -2.56 -6.71 5.95
N ILE A 29 -2.75 -5.48 5.45
CA ILE A 29 -4.05 -4.80 5.46
C ILE A 29 -5.08 -5.60 4.66
N LEU A 30 -4.72 -6.05 3.46
CA LEU A 30 -5.63 -6.78 2.58
C LEU A 30 -5.94 -8.18 3.10
N ALA A 31 -4.94 -8.91 3.59
CA ALA A 31 -5.10 -10.25 4.15
C ALA A 31 -5.99 -10.28 5.41
N GLN A 32 -6.03 -9.19 6.18
CA GLN A 32 -6.92 -9.04 7.33
C GLN A 32 -8.33 -8.55 6.94
N GLY A 33 -8.63 -8.46 5.65
CA GLY A 33 -9.94 -8.03 5.16
C GLY A 33 -10.16 -6.52 5.17
N MET A 34 -9.10 -5.71 5.24
CA MET A 34 -9.16 -4.24 5.20
C MET A 34 -10.11 -3.64 6.26
N GLN A 35 -9.74 -3.77 7.53
CA GLN A 35 -10.55 -3.28 8.65
C GLN A 35 -10.73 -1.74 8.68
N SER A 36 -9.86 -0.99 7.99
CA SER A 36 -9.95 0.47 7.89
C SER A 36 -9.49 0.97 6.51
N GLU A 37 -10.40 1.64 5.80
CA GLU A 37 -10.08 2.29 4.51
C GLU A 37 -9.06 3.42 4.67
N GLN A 38 -9.06 4.12 5.81
CA GLN A 38 -8.12 5.23 6.06
C GLN A 38 -6.68 4.73 6.09
N VAL A 39 -6.43 3.58 6.71
CA VAL A 39 -5.08 2.97 6.79
C VAL A 39 -4.63 2.51 5.40
N LEU A 40 -5.54 1.92 4.60
CA LEU A 40 -5.25 1.56 3.21
C LEU A 40 -4.90 2.81 2.37
N ARG A 41 -5.71 3.86 2.46
CA ARG A 41 -5.49 5.11 1.72
C ARG A 41 -4.13 5.72 2.03
N GLN A 42 -3.77 5.80 3.31
CA GLN A 42 -2.48 6.34 3.72
C GLN A 42 -1.32 5.47 3.22
N THR A 43 -1.45 4.15 3.27
CA THR A 43 -0.45 3.22 2.75
C THR A 43 -0.23 3.39 1.24
N ILE A 44 -1.32 3.57 0.48
CA ILE A 44 -1.24 3.83 -0.97
C ILE A 44 -0.55 5.16 -1.23
N ARG A 45 -0.89 6.25 -0.50
CA ARG A 45 -0.20 7.54 -0.66
C ARG A 45 1.30 7.43 -0.37
N HIS A 46 1.70 6.72 0.69
CA HIS A 46 3.11 6.49 0.96
C HIS A 46 3.81 5.65 -0.13
N LEU A 47 3.12 4.67 -0.72
CA LEU A 47 3.66 3.94 -1.88
C LEU A 47 3.85 4.88 -3.08
N ARG A 48 2.92 5.80 -3.31
CA ARG A 48 3.04 6.84 -4.36
C ARG A 48 4.20 7.80 -4.10
N GLU A 49 4.37 8.25 -2.86
CA GLU A 49 5.51 9.07 -2.42
C GLU A 49 6.86 8.32 -2.58
N ALA A 50 6.86 6.99 -2.42
CA ALA A 50 8.00 6.12 -2.70
C ALA A 50 8.17 5.79 -4.20
N GLU A 51 7.56 6.58 -5.09
CA GLU A 51 7.63 6.49 -6.55
C GLU A 51 7.15 5.14 -7.11
N VAL A 52 6.19 4.49 -6.44
CA VAL A 52 5.54 3.27 -6.96
C VAL A 52 4.40 3.64 -7.89
N SER A 53 4.36 3.09 -9.11
CA SER A 53 3.27 3.30 -10.08
C SER A 53 1.91 2.77 -9.56
N ALA A 54 0.79 3.37 -9.97
CA ALA A 54 -0.53 2.94 -9.54
C ALA A 54 -0.86 1.56 -10.12
N GLU A 55 -0.31 1.27 -11.29
CA GLU A 55 -0.32 -0.03 -11.97
C GLU A 55 0.36 -1.10 -11.12
N ASN A 56 1.56 -0.83 -10.57
CA ASN A 56 2.27 -1.79 -9.71
C ASN A 56 1.52 -2.02 -8.38
N ILE A 57 0.91 -0.98 -7.81
CA ILE A 57 0.07 -1.11 -6.60
C ILE A 57 -1.15 -1.99 -6.93
N SER A 58 -1.80 -1.74 -8.07
CA SER A 58 -2.95 -2.52 -8.52
C SER A 58 -2.59 -3.98 -8.78
N GLU A 59 -1.44 -4.25 -9.40
CA GLU A 59 -0.93 -5.61 -9.62
C GLU A 59 -0.70 -6.34 -8.29
N ALA A 60 -0.10 -5.68 -7.30
CA ALA A 60 0.08 -6.25 -5.97
C ALA A 60 -1.27 -6.58 -5.31
N ILE A 61 -2.26 -5.69 -5.40
CA ILE A 61 -3.62 -5.94 -4.89
C ILE A 61 -4.25 -7.16 -5.59
N MET A 62 -4.08 -7.28 -6.92
CA MET A 62 -4.59 -8.42 -7.69
C MET A 62 -3.92 -9.73 -7.30
N LEU A 63 -2.59 -9.75 -7.09
CA LEU A 63 -1.87 -10.93 -6.61
C LEU A 63 -2.34 -11.36 -5.21
N LEU A 64 -2.72 -10.39 -4.38
CA LEU A 64 -3.22 -10.64 -3.02
C LEU A 64 -4.70 -11.03 -2.97
N SER A 65 -5.41 -10.99 -4.11
CA SER A 65 -6.85 -11.27 -4.17
C SER A 65 -7.24 -12.65 -3.64
N LEU A 66 -6.33 -13.63 -3.75
CA LEU A 66 -6.50 -14.98 -3.19
C LEU A 66 -6.64 -14.97 -1.66
N PHE A 67 -6.03 -14.00 -0.98
CA PHE A 67 -6.03 -13.88 0.47
C PHE A 67 -7.09 -12.90 0.98
N SER A 68 -7.35 -11.83 0.23
CA SER A 68 -8.28 -10.76 0.65
C SER A 68 -9.72 -10.99 0.25
N GLY A 69 -9.98 -11.84 -0.76
CA GLY A 69 -11.30 -12.05 -1.31
C GLY A 69 -11.77 -10.93 -2.26
N PRO A 70 -12.82 -11.17 -3.06
CA PRO A 70 -13.18 -10.32 -4.19
C PRO A 70 -13.70 -8.93 -3.80
N LEU A 71 -14.44 -8.82 -2.69
CA LEU A 71 -15.00 -7.53 -2.25
C LEU A 71 -13.89 -6.56 -1.80
N VAL A 72 -12.96 -7.05 -0.98
CA VAL A 72 -11.82 -6.26 -0.49
C VAL A 72 -10.93 -5.85 -1.65
N THR A 73 -10.63 -6.78 -2.56
CA THR A 73 -9.80 -6.53 -3.75
C THR A 73 -10.41 -5.43 -4.62
N THR A 74 -11.70 -5.56 -4.98
CA THR A 74 -12.39 -4.59 -5.85
C THR A 74 -12.41 -3.20 -5.22
N LYS A 75 -12.66 -3.13 -3.91
CA LYS A 75 -12.69 -1.87 -3.16
C LYS A 75 -11.29 -1.24 -3.06
N ALA A 76 -10.25 -2.03 -2.83
CA ALA A 76 -8.87 -1.55 -2.78
C ALA A 76 -8.40 -1.00 -4.13
N LEU A 77 -8.74 -1.66 -5.24
CA LEU A 77 -8.47 -1.16 -6.60
C LEU A 77 -9.19 0.18 -6.84
N LYS A 78 -10.45 0.31 -6.43
CA LYS A 78 -11.19 1.58 -6.53
C LYS A 78 -10.49 2.70 -5.76
N ILE A 79 -10.09 2.46 -4.52
CA ILE A 79 -9.37 3.43 -3.69
C ILE A 79 -8.02 3.82 -4.32
N THR A 80 -7.31 2.86 -4.90
CA THR A 80 -6.04 3.12 -5.59
C THR A 80 -6.24 4.07 -6.77
N ASN A 81 -7.30 3.86 -7.57
CA ASN A 81 -7.64 4.75 -8.67
C ASN A 81 -8.04 6.15 -8.18
N GLU A 82 -8.88 6.26 -7.14
CA GLU A 82 -9.26 7.55 -6.55
C GLU A 82 -8.03 8.38 -6.14
N ILE A 83 -7.06 7.76 -5.45
CA ILE A 83 -5.82 8.43 -5.04
C ILE A 83 -4.96 8.83 -6.25
N SER A 84 -4.91 7.97 -7.27
CA SER A 84 -4.17 8.26 -8.51
C SER A 84 -4.70 9.51 -9.21
N GLU A 85 -6.04 9.66 -9.29
CA GLU A 85 -6.66 10.85 -9.87
C GLU A 85 -6.43 12.10 -8.99
N GLU A 86 -6.60 12.00 -7.67
CA GLU A 86 -6.33 13.12 -6.75
C GLU A 86 -4.89 13.68 -6.90
N LEU A 87 -3.91 12.81 -7.12
CA LEU A 87 -2.50 13.20 -7.30
C LEU A 87 -2.18 13.76 -8.69
N LYS A 88 -3.02 13.53 -9.70
CA LYS A 88 -2.86 14.17 -11.03
C LYS A 88 -3.33 15.61 -11.03
N ASP A 89 -4.30 15.93 -10.19
CA ASP A 89 -4.92 17.26 -10.07
C ASP A 89 -4.19 18.20 -9.06
N SER A 90 -3.12 17.72 -8.42
CA SER A 90 -2.31 18.44 -7.42
C SER A 90 -0.94 18.85 -7.99
#